data_AF-A0A497JGR5-F1
#
_entry.id   AF-A0A497JGR5-F1
#
_cell.length_a   1.000
_cell.length_b   1.000
_cell.length_c   1.000
_cell.angle_alpha   90.00
_cell.angle_beta   90.00
_cell.angle_gamma   90.00
#
_symmetry.space_group_name_H-M   'P 1'
#
loop_
_entity.id
_entity.type
_entity.pdbx_description
1 polymer ?
#
loop_
_entity_poly.entity_id
_entity_poly.type
_entity_poly.pdbx_seq_one_letter_code
_entity_poly.pdbx_strand_id
1 'polypeptide(L)'
;PLESGISPFFSIRQFLTFIIISLILFSLVFELPLIVTWLSINGYVSSSTLKEKRKHVIVGIFILTAIITADPTPFSQVLLSLPLVALYETSIYVARVFEKRRRK
;
A
#
# COMPACT_ATOMS: atom_id res chain seq x y z
N PRO A 1 4.93 46.94 -7.86
CA PRO A 1 4.22 45.82 -8.50
C PRO A 1 4.73 44.49 -7.92
N LEU A 2 4.03 44.02 -6.89
CA LEU A 2 4.27 42.74 -6.23
C LEU A 2 3.91 41.60 -7.21
N GLU A 3 4.76 41.34 -8.19
CA GLU A 3 4.68 40.13 -9.00
C GLU A 3 5.51 39.05 -8.32
N SER A 4 5.01 38.59 -7.17
CA SER A 4 5.31 37.24 -6.74
C SER A 4 4.77 36.31 -7.82
N GLY A 5 5.63 35.89 -8.74
CA GLY A 5 5.40 34.83 -9.73
C GLY A 5 5.20 33.45 -9.10
N ILE A 6 4.41 33.41 -8.04
CA ILE A 6 3.83 32.23 -7.42
C ILE A 6 2.35 32.40 -7.68
N SER A 7 1.87 31.89 -8.81
CA SER A 7 0.45 31.57 -8.94
C SER A 7 0.10 30.70 -7.73
N PRO A 8 -0.77 31.13 -6.79
CA PRO A 8 -1.09 30.39 -5.57
C PRO A 8 -1.97 29.16 -5.85
N PHE A 9 -1.83 28.59 -7.04
CA PHE A 9 -2.57 27.47 -7.59
C PHE A 9 -1.61 26.33 -7.97
N PHE A 10 -0.65 25.97 -7.11
CA PHE A 10 -0.39 24.54 -6.97
C PHE A 10 -1.74 23.94 -6.60
N SER A 11 -2.43 23.42 -7.61
CA SER A 11 -3.88 23.54 -7.69
C SER A 11 -4.51 22.74 -6.56
N ILE A 12 -5.26 23.39 -5.65
CA ILE A 12 -6.00 22.71 -4.57
C ILE A 12 -6.77 21.50 -5.12
N ARG A 13 -7.30 21.63 -6.34
CA ARG A 13 -7.89 20.53 -7.11
C ARG A 13 -6.96 19.32 -7.24
N GLN A 14 -5.71 19.51 -7.68
CA GLN A 14 -4.73 18.45 -7.85
C GLN A 14 -4.34 17.81 -6.52
N PHE A 15 -4.18 18.60 -5.46
CA PHE A 15 -3.93 18.08 -4.11
C PHE A 15 -5.10 17.26 -3.57
N LEU A 16 -6.34 17.75 -3.70
CA LEU A 16 -7.54 17.03 -3.29
C LEU A 16 -7.73 15.75 -4.12
N THR A 17 -7.54 15.81 -5.44
CA THR A 17 -7.60 14.62 -6.30
C THR A 17 -6.54 13.59 -5.89
N PHE A 18 -5.31 14.02 -5.58
CA PHE A 18 -4.27 13.14 -5.07
C PHE A 18 -4.67 12.48 -3.74
N ILE A 19 -5.20 13.24 -2.78
CA ILE A 19 -5.67 12.68 -1.50
C ILE A 19 -6.82 11.70 -1.71
N ILE A 20 -7.82 12.06 -2.52
CA ILE A 20 -9.00 11.21 -2.76
C ILE A 20 -8.59 9.89 -3.43
N ILE A 21 -7.76 9.94 -4.46
CA ILE A 21 -7.25 8.73 -5.12
C ILE A 21 -6.43 7.88 -4.14
N SER A 22 -5.56 8.52 -3.35
CA SER A 22 -4.76 7.83 -2.33
C SER A 22 -5.65 7.14 -1.30
N LEU A 23 -6.70 7.80 -0.81
CA LEU A 23 -7.65 7.22 0.16
C LEU A 23 -8.39 6.01 -0.42
N ILE A 24 -8.89 6.11 -1.65
CA ILE A 24 -9.57 5.00 -2.32
C ILE A 24 -8.63 3.81 -2.47
N LEU A 25 -7.41 4.06 -2.95
CA LEU A 25 -6.45 2.99 -3.16
C LEU A 25 -6.00 2.34 -1.84
N PHE A 26 -5.79 3.16 -0.82
CA PHE A 26 -5.41 2.69 0.50
C PHE A 26 -6.51 1.83 1.14
N SER A 27 -7.78 2.20 0.93
CA SER A 27 -8.93 1.42 1.37
C SER A 27 -8.97 0.05 0.69
N LEU A 28 -8.73 0.01 -0.62
CA LEU A 28 -8.68 -1.24 -1.40
C LEU A 28 -7.53 -2.14 -0.94
N VAL A 29 -6.37 -1.57 -0.64
CA VAL A 29 -5.23 -2.32 -0.07
C VAL A 29 -5.51 -2.81 1.35
N PHE A 30 -6.28 -2.06 2.14
CA PHE A 30 -6.72 -2.47 3.47
C PHE A 30 -7.60 -3.72 3.47
N GLU A 31 -8.18 -4.11 2.33
CA GLU A 31 -8.92 -5.38 2.19
C GLU A 31 -7.98 -6.60 2.03
N LEU A 32 -6.74 -6.41 1.57
CA LEU A 32 -5.76 -7.49 1.40
C LEU A 32 -5.52 -8.32 2.67
N PRO A 33 -5.31 -7.75 3.89
CA PRO A 33 -5.15 -8.55 5.10
C PRO A 33 -6.35 -9.45 5.37
N LEU A 34 -7.57 -8.98 5.12
CA LEU A 34 -8.79 -9.77 5.30
C LEU A 34 -8.83 -10.94 4.31
N ILE A 35 -8.60 -10.65 3.03
CA ILE A 35 -8.60 -11.65 1.95
C ILE A 35 -7.51 -12.71 2.17
N VAL A 36 -6.28 -12.28 2.48
CA VAL A 36 -5.14 -13.18 2.72
C VAL A 36 -5.39 -14.06 3.95
N THR A 37 -5.97 -13.49 5.02
CA THR A 37 -6.32 -14.27 6.21
C THR A 37 -7.39 -15.31 5.88
N TRP A 38 -8.42 -14.93 5.13
CA TRP A 38 -9.48 -15.84 4.72
C TRP A 38 -8.97 -16.97 3.81
N LEU A 39 -8.11 -16.66 2.83
CA LEU A 39 -7.42 -17.64 1.98
C LEU A 39 -6.52 -18.58 2.79
N SER A 40 -5.83 -18.05 3.80
CA SER A 40 -4.95 -18.83 4.67
C SER A 40 -5.71 -19.79 5.58
N ILE A 41 -6.86 -19.36 6.12
CA ILE A 41 -7.77 -20.22 6.89
C ILE A 41 -8.25 -21.42 6.05
N ASN A 42 -8.65 -21.16 4.80
CA ASN A 42 -9.07 -22.21 3.87
C ASN A 42 -7.91 -23.09 3.37
N GLY A 43 -6.66 -22.70 3.62
CA GLY A 43 -5.46 -23.46 3.23
C GLY A 43 -4.98 -23.23 1.80
N TYR A 44 -5.51 -22.23 1.09
CA TYR A 44 -5.06 -21.87 -0.25
C TYR A 44 -3.71 -21.17 -0.26
N VAL A 45 -3.37 -20.45 0.83
CA VAL A 45 -2.15 -19.65 0.93
C VAL A 45 -1.47 -19.89 2.28
N SER A 46 -0.21 -20.34 2.26
CA SER A 46 0.61 -20.49 3.46
C SER A 46 1.41 -19.22 3.76
N SER A 47 1.79 -19.04 5.02
CA SER A 47 2.69 -17.95 5.40
C SER A 47 4.08 -18.05 4.74
N SER A 48 4.51 -19.25 4.31
CA SER A 48 5.76 -19.43 3.57
C SER A 48 5.68 -18.86 2.15
N THR A 49 4.58 -19.10 1.43
CA THR A 49 4.37 -18.56 0.08
C THR A 49 4.30 -17.03 0.09
N LEU A 50 3.61 -16.45 1.08
CA LEU A 50 3.58 -15.01 1.26
C LEU A 50 4.97 -14.44 1.54
N LYS A 51 5.79 -15.12 2.35
CA LYS A 51 7.17 -14.69 2.61
C LYS A 51 8.05 -14.74 1.36
N GLU A 52 7.92 -15.78 0.54
CA GLU A 52 8.68 -15.92 -0.70
C GLU A 52 8.33 -14.82 -1.72
N LYS A 53 7.06 -14.42 -1.76
CA LYS A 53 6.58 -13.36 -2.66
C LYS A 53 6.82 -11.93 -2.16
N ARG A 54 7.43 -11.73 -0.99
CA ARG A 54 7.74 -10.39 -0.42
C ARG A 54 8.37 -9.43 -1.42
N LYS A 55 9.42 -9.87 -2.13
CA LYS A 55 10.10 -9.04 -3.13
C LYS A 55 9.18 -8.59 -4.27
N HIS A 56 8.25 -9.45 -4.69
CA HIS A 56 7.31 -9.13 -5.77
C HIS A 56 6.26 -8.11 -5.29
N VAL A 57 5.77 -8.27 -4.07
CA VAL A 57 4.79 -7.34 -3.49
C VAL A 57 5.40 -5.98 -3.22
N ILE A 58 6.63 -5.92 -2.69
CA ILE A 58 7.34 -4.65 -2.48
C ILE A 58 7.53 -3.93 -3.82
N VAL A 59 7.98 -4.63 -4.87
CA VAL A 59 8.11 -4.03 -6.22
C VAL A 59 6.74 -3.56 -6.74
N GLY A 60 5.69 -4.35 -6.58
CA GLY A 60 4.33 -3.95 -6.96
C GLY A 60 3.83 -2.70 -6.23
N ILE A 61 4.13 -2.58 -4.93
CA ILE A 61 3.81 -1.39 -4.14
C ILE A 61 4.55 -0.17 -4.68
N PHE A 62 5.84 -0.29 -4.99
CA PHE A 62 6.63 0.81 -5.57
C PHE A 62 6.11 1.24 -6.95
N ILE A 63 5.65 0.30 -7.78
CA ILE A 63 5.04 0.60 -9.08
C ILE A 63 3.69 1.32 -8.87
N LEU A 64 2.85 0.83 -7.96
CA LEU A 64 1.57 1.47 -7.62
C LEU A 64 1.78 2.90 -7.11
N THR A 65 2.68 3.10 -6.16
CA THR A 65 2.95 4.43 -5.62
C THR A 65 3.56 5.36 -6.65
N ALA A 66 4.38 4.86 -7.58
CA ALA A 66 4.90 5.67 -8.69
C ALA A 66 3.77 6.17 -9.62
N ILE A 67 2.77 5.33 -9.90
CA ILE A 67 1.62 5.71 -10.73
C ILE A 67 0.75 6.75 -10.02
N ILE A 68 0.49 6.58 -8.72
CA ILE A 68 -0.39 7.48 -7.94
C ILE A 68 0.26 8.84 -7.72
N THR A 69 1.53 8.83 -7.31
CA THR A 69 2.19 10.04 -6.85
C THR A 69 2.45 10.97 -8.02
N ALA A 70 2.70 10.43 -9.22
CA ALA A 70 3.10 11.14 -10.46
C ALA A 70 4.33 12.08 -10.32
N ASP A 71 4.72 12.40 -9.09
CA ASP A 71 5.86 13.18 -8.68
C ASP A 71 7.10 12.27 -8.66
N PRO A 72 8.17 12.63 -9.39
CA PRO A 72 9.38 11.80 -9.52
C PRO A 72 10.29 11.85 -8.27
N THR A 73 9.76 12.26 -7.11
CA THR A 73 10.57 12.44 -5.89
C THR A 73 10.61 11.14 -5.06
N PRO A 74 11.81 10.59 -4.78
CA PRO A 74 11.94 9.36 -3.99
C PRO A 74 11.33 9.47 -2.59
N PHE A 75 11.35 10.66 -2.00
CA PHE A 75 10.85 10.90 -0.65
C PHE A 75 9.32 10.71 -0.54
N SER A 76 8.55 11.33 -1.44
CA SER A 76 7.09 11.20 -1.46
C SER A 76 6.66 9.75 -1.74
N GLN A 77 7.37 9.08 -2.65
CA GLN A 77 7.10 7.69 -3.01
C GLN A 77 7.36 6.73 -1.83
N VAL A 78 8.43 6.93 -1.07
CA VAL A 78 8.73 6.14 0.14
C VAL A 78 7.72 6.42 1.24
N LEU A 79 7.29 7.67 1.41
CA LEU A 79 6.29 8.04 2.40
C LEU A 79 4.95 7.30 2.17
N LEU A 80 4.52 7.16 0.91
CA LEU A 80 3.32 6.39 0.55
C LEU A 80 3.53 4.88 0.55
N SER A 81 4.73 4.39 0.21
CA SER A 81 4.98 2.94 0.18
C SER A 81 5.12 2.34 1.58
N LEU A 82 5.61 3.12 2.55
CA LEU A 82 5.79 2.68 3.94
C LEU A 82 4.51 2.09 4.56
N PRO A 83 3.34 2.78 4.55
CA PRO A 83 2.13 2.22 5.13
C PRO A 83 1.58 1.02 4.34
N LEU A 84 1.78 0.97 3.01
CA LEU A 84 1.38 -0.17 2.19
C LEU A 84 2.22 -1.43 2.50
N VAL A 85 3.53 -1.26 2.69
CA VAL A 85 4.43 -2.34 3.11
C VAL A 85 4.09 -2.81 4.53
N ALA A 86 3.79 -1.87 5.45
CA ALA A 86 3.37 -2.21 6.80
C ALA A 86 2.06 -3.03 6.82
N LEU A 87 1.10 -2.70 5.96
CA LEU A 87 -0.12 -3.48 5.79
C LEU A 87 0.15 -4.89 5.30
N TYR A 88 1.02 -5.03 4.30
CA TYR A 88 1.41 -6.34 3.80
C TYR A 88 2.10 -7.18 4.88
N GLU A 89 3.02 -6.58 5.64
CA GLU A 89 3.70 -7.26 6.74
C GLU A 89 2.71 -7.71 7.82
N THR A 90 1.75 -6.84 8.17
CA THR A 90 0.65 -7.16 9.08
C THR A 90 -0.20 -8.32 8.56
N SER A 91 -0.50 -8.35 7.26
CA SER A 91 -1.24 -9.44 6.60
C SER A 91 -0.53 -10.79 6.75
N ILE A 92 0.79 -10.81 6.54
CA ILE A 92 1.62 -12.01 6.73
C ILE A 92 1.60 -12.46 8.19
N TYR A 93 1.70 -11.51 9.13
CA TYR A 93 1.69 -11.80 10.55
C TYR A 93 0.36 -12.46 10.96
N VAL A 94 -0.77 -11.88 10.56
CA VAL A 94 -2.10 -12.42 10.84
C VAL A 94 -2.26 -13.82 10.22
N ALA A 95 -1.93 -13.99 8.94
CA ALA A 95 -2.00 -15.29 8.26
C ALA A 95 -1.19 -16.37 9.01
N ARG A 96 0.02 -16.04 9.47
CA ARG A 96 0.86 -16.96 10.26
C ARG A 96 0.22 -17.34 11.60
N VAL A 97 -0.41 -16.39 12.29
CA VAL A 97 -1.08 -16.67 13.58
C VAL A 97 -2.24 -17.65 13.37
N PHE A 98 -3.05 -17.45 12.33
CA PHE A 98 -4.15 -18.34 11.98
C PHE A 98 -3.68 -19.72 11.51
N GLU A 99 -2.63 -19.79 10.68
CA GLU A 99 -2.01 -21.05 10.24
C GLU A 99 -1.50 -21.87 11.44
N LYS A 100 -0.85 -21.21 12.41
CA LYS A 100 -0.37 -21.87 13.64
C LYS A 100 -1.51 -22.37 14.53
N ARG A 101 -2.65 -21.67 14.57
CA ARG A 101 -3.85 -22.12 15.29
C ARG A 101 -4.49 -23.34 14.66
N ARG A 102 -4.45 -23.49 13.33
CA ARG A 102 -5.00 -24.66 12.61
C ARG A 102 -4.12 -25.91 12.73
N ARG A 103 -2.81 -25.74 12.90
CA ARG A 103 -1.86 -26.86 13.08
C ARG A 103 -1.84 -27.43 14.51
N LYS A 104 -2.50 -26.78 15.47
CA LYS A 104 -2.79 -27.34 16.80
C LYS A 104 -4.17 -27.97 16.79
#